data_AF-A0A2H6FXL6-F1
#
_entry.id   AF-A0A2H6FXL6-F1
#
_cell.length_a   1.000
_cell.length_b   1.000
_cell.length_c   1.000
_cell.angle_alpha   90.00
_cell.angle_beta   90.00
_cell.angle_gamma   90.00
#
_symmetry.space_group_name_H-M   'P 1'
#
loop_
_entity.id
_entity.type
_entity.pdbx_description
1 polymer ?
#
loop_
_entity_poly.entity_id
_entity_poly.type
_entity_poly.pdbx_seq_one_letter_code
_entity_poly.pdbx_strand_id
1 'polypeptide(L)'
;MDSSKPTYDLANIKKLLCDSSSCHITKTAHIGAAELGYMDQEAIIDAIEEIQEEDFYKSMPSTKKKRLFQDVYHLSHDGNELYIKLQLSVNSKKVVIIQFKEK
;
A
#
# COMPACT_ATOMS: atom_id res chain seq x y z
N MET A 1 2.76 5.58 -18.50
CA MET A 1 2.76 4.14 -18.83
C MET A 1 2.88 3.39 -17.53
N ASP A 2 1.96 2.45 -17.31
CA ASP A 2 1.94 1.56 -16.16
C ASP A 2 2.88 0.36 -16.42
N SER A 3 3.50 -0.20 -15.38
CA SER A 3 4.42 -1.34 -15.46
C SER A 3 3.78 -2.60 -14.89
N SER A 4 4.07 -3.76 -15.51
CA SER A 4 3.65 -5.10 -15.03
C SER A 4 4.62 -5.71 -14.02
N LYS A 5 5.60 -4.94 -13.53
CA LYS A 5 6.46 -5.32 -12.39
C LYS A 5 6.37 -4.27 -11.30
N PRO A 6 6.42 -4.68 -10.01
CA PRO A 6 6.47 -3.73 -8.90
C PRO A 6 7.71 -2.85 -9.00
N THR A 7 7.56 -1.57 -8.69
CA THR A 7 8.69 -0.63 -8.63
C THR A 7 9.49 -0.84 -7.35
N TYR A 8 8.81 -1.20 -6.26
CA TYR A 8 9.40 -1.38 -4.95
C TYR A 8 9.47 -2.87 -4.59
N ASP A 9 10.54 -3.24 -3.89
CA ASP A 9 10.67 -4.58 -3.33
C ASP A 9 9.64 -4.77 -2.20
N LEU A 10 8.77 -5.78 -2.35
CA LEU A 10 7.68 -6.04 -1.40
C LEU A 10 8.22 -6.42 -0.02
N ALA A 11 9.30 -7.22 0.04
CA ALA A 11 9.91 -7.61 1.31
C ALA A 11 10.47 -6.38 2.06
N ASN A 12 11.07 -5.42 1.34
CA ASN A 12 11.51 -4.16 1.92
C ASN A 12 10.34 -3.28 2.39
N ILE A 13 9.20 -3.28 1.68
CA ILE A 13 7.98 -2.61 2.15
C ILE A 13 7.54 -3.21 3.50
N LYS A 14 7.37 -4.52 3.56
CA LYS A 14 6.94 -5.22 4.79
C LYS A 14 7.89 -4.97 5.96
N LYS A 15 9.20 -5.06 5.69
CA LYS A 15 10.24 -4.75 6.68
C LYS A 15 10.14 -3.33 7.23
N LEU A 16 9.83 -2.34 6.39
CA LEU A 16 9.64 -0.96 6.84
C LEU A 16 8.36 -0.84 7.69
N LEU A 17 7.29 -1.52 7.32
CA LEU A 17 6.03 -1.48 8.07
C LEU A 17 6.13 -2.06 9.50
N CYS A 18 7.12 -2.93 9.77
CA CYS A 18 7.43 -3.35 11.15
C CYS A 18 7.80 -2.18 12.08
N ASP A 19 8.23 -1.04 11.54
CA ASP A 19 8.47 0.19 12.30
C ASP A 19 7.34 1.20 12.04
N SER A 20 6.47 1.39 13.05
CA SER A 20 5.36 2.35 13.01
C SER A 20 5.77 3.78 12.67
N SER A 21 7.02 4.20 12.94
CA SER A 21 7.53 5.54 12.59
C SER A 21 7.84 5.70 11.09
N SER A 22 7.97 4.58 10.41
CA SER A 22 8.25 4.46 8.99
C SER A 22 6.98 4.23 8.15
N CYS A 23 5.84 3.97 8.79
CA CYS A 23 4.54 3.91 8.14
C CYS A 23 3.89 5.32 8.05
N HIS A 24 3.31 5.64 6.90
CA HIS A 24 2.47 6.81 6.73
C HIS A 24 1.19 6.47 5.98
N ILE A 25 0.06 6.47 6.70
CA ILE A 25 -1.27 6.28 6.12
C ILE A 25 -1.84 7.64 5.72
N THR A 26 -2.17 7.80 4.44
CA THR A 26 -2.82 9.03 3.99
C THR A 26 -4.27 9.08 4.47
N LYS A 27 -4.84 10.29 4.61
CA LYS A 27 -6.25 10.47 4.99
C LYS A 27 -7.21 9.67 4.10
N THR A 28 -6.94 9.59 2.79
CA THR A 28 -7.77 8.82 1.85
C THR A 28 -7.72 7.33 2.12
N ALA A 29 -6.53 6.77 2.39
CA ALA A 29 -6.38 5.37 2.76
C ALA A 29 -7.04 5.08 4.11
N HIS A 30 -6.86 5.95 5.10
CA HIS A 30 -7.47 5.78 6.42
C HIS A 30 -9.01 5.76 6.35
N ILE A 31 -9.62 6.66 5.58
CA ILE A 31 -11.08 6.69 5.44
C ILE A 31 -11.57 5.40 4.77
N GLY A 32 -10.97 5.01 3.64
CA GLY A 32 -11.41 3.79 2.94
C GLY A 32 -11.14 2.51 3.72
N ALA A 33 -10.08 2.46 4.53
CA ALA A 33 -9.83 1.37 5.46
C ALA A 33 -10.91 1.27 6.55
N ALA A 34 -11.26 2.41 7.17
CA ALA A 34 -12.30 2.45 8.19
C ALA A 34 -13.69 2.06 7.64
N GLU A 35 -14.01 2.42 6.40
CA GLU A 35 -15.25 1.99 5.72
C GLU A 35 -15.36 0.47 5.56
N LEU A 36 -14.22 -0.25 5.59
CA LEU A 36 -14.14 -1.70 5.45
C LEU A 36 -13.90 -2.45 6.77
N GLY A 37 -13.86 -1.74 7.90
CA GLY A 37 -13.65 -2.35 9.22
C GLY A 37 -12.22 -2.28 9.77
N TYR A 38 -11.26 -1.73 9.01
CA TYR A 38 -9.87 -1.57 9.46
C TYR A 38 -9.72 -0.22 10.18
N MET A 39 -9.99 -0.25 11.49
CA MET A 39 -10.12 0.98 12.31
C MET A 39 -8.78 1.60 12.72
N ASP A 40 -7.75 0.78 12.83
CA ASP A 40 -6.45 1.17 13.39
C ASP A 40 -5.31 0.88 12.41
N GLN A 41 -4.17 1.52 12.64
CA GLN A 41 -2.97 1.34 11.81
C GLN A 41 -2.50 -0.12 11.79
N GLU A 42 -2.61 -0.85 12.90
CA GLU A 42 -2.20 -2.25 13.00
C GLU A 42 -3.02 -3.13 12.06
N ALA A 43 -4.35 -3.01 12.05
CA ALA A 43 -5.23 -3.76 11.15
C ALA A 43 -4.89 -3.52 9.66
N ILE A 44 -4.55 -2.27 9.30
CA ILE A 44 -4.15 -1.94 7.92
C ILE A 44 -2.80 -2.57 7.58
N ILE A 45 -1.84 -2.57 8.52
CA ILE A 45 -0.53 -3.18 8.33
C ILE A 45 -0.66 -4.69 8.22
N ASP A 46 -1.46 -5.33 9.07
CA ASP A 46 -1.68 -6.79 9.05
C ASP A 46 -2.20 -7.26 7.68
N ALA A 47 -3.18 -6.53 7.10
CA ALA A 47 -3.65 -6.81 5.75
C ALA A 47 -2.52 -6.65 4.70
N ILE A 48 -1.65 -5.65 4.82
CA ILE A 48 -0.52 -5.45 3.90
C ILE A 48 0.56 -6.53 4.06
N GLU A 49 0.76 -7.05 5.27
CA GLU A 49 1.69 -8.15 5.54
C GLU A 49 1.24 -9.45 4.85
N GLU A 50 -0.05 -9.63 4.56
CA GLU A 50 -0.56 -10.79 3.82
C GLU A 50 -0.35 -10.71 2.30
N ILE A 51 -0.11 -9.52 1.73
CA ILE A 51 0.11 -9.33 0.29
C ILE A 51 1.21 -10.24 -0.22
N GLN A 52 0.95 -10.97 -1.30
CA GLN A 52 1.91 -11.78 -2.04
C GLN A 52 2.33 -11.09 -3.34
N GLU A 53 3.38 -11.60 -3.98
CA GLU A 53 3.82 -11.08 -5.29
C GLU A 53 2.73 -11.24 -6.37
N GLU A 54 1.88 -12.26 -6.24
CA GLU A 54 0.78 -12.57 -7.16
C GLU A 54 -0.37 -11.54 -7.09
N ASP A 55 -0.50 -10.86 -5.96
CA ASP A 55 -1.51 -9.81 -5.75
C ASP A 55 -1.15 -8.51 -6.50
N PHE A 56 0.07 -8.42 -7.03
CA PHE A 56 0.52 -7.25 -7.76
C PHE A 56 -0.32 -7.06 -9.03
N TYR A 57 -0.96 -5.89 -9.13
CA TYR A 57 -1.75 -5.52 -10.29
C TYR A 57 -0.93 -4.70 -11.29
N LYS A 58 -0.35 -3.58 -10.84
CA LYS A 58 0.45 -2.69 -11.69
C LYS A 58 1.23 -1.66 -10.89
N SER A 59 2.21 -1.04 -11.52
CA SER A 59 2.89 0.14 -10.98
C SER A 59 2.58 1.36 -11.84
N MET A 60 2.22 2.49 -11.22
CA MET A 60 1.82 3.71 -11.92
C MET A 60 2.55 4.96 -11.38
N PRO A 61 2.87 5.97 -12.22
CA PRO A 61 3.50 7.20 -11.74
C PRO A 61 2.61 7.96 -10.75
N SER A 62 3.22 8.51 -9.70
CA SER A 62 2.57 9.37 -8.73
C SER A 62 2.24 10.74 -9.34
N THR A 63 0.97 11.14 -9.27
CA THR A 63 0.51 12.44 -9.78
C THR A 63 0.98 13.62 -8.93
N LYS A 64 1.17 13.39 -7.62
CA LYS A 64 1.59 14.43 -6.66
C LYS A 64 3.11 14.57 -6.53
N LYS A 65 3.85 13.46 -6.67
CA LYS A 65 5.31 13.42 -6.50
C LYS A 65 5.95 12.89 -7.78
N LYS A 66 6.31 13.81 -8.67
CA LYS A 66 7.02 13.49 -9.91
C LYS A 66 8.24 12.61 -9.58
N ARG A 67 8.46 11.55 -10.38
CA ARG A 67 9.51 10.52 -10.23
C ARG A 67 9.25 9.42 -9.19
N LEU A 68 8.17 9.49 -8.41
CA LEU A 68 7.74 8.36 -7.59
C LEU A 68 6.70 7.53 -8.33
N PHE A 69 6.62 6.25 -7.99
CA PHE A 69 5.64 5.31 -8.50
C PHE A 69 4.72 4.84 -7.37
N GLN A 70 3.59 4.28 -7.71
CA GLN A 70 2.62 3.70 -6.80
C GLN A 70 2.37 2.28 -7.28
N ASP A 71 2.79 1.31 -6.47
CA ASP A 71 2.51 -0.09 -6.70
C ASP A 71 1.11 -0.40 -6.20
N VAL A 72 0.33 -1.05 -7.05
CA VAL A 72 -1.07 -1.37 -6.82
C VAL A 72 -1.20 -2.87 -6.63
N TYR A 73 -1.89 -3.27 -5.57
CA TYR A 73 -2.16 -4.66 -5.24
C TYR A 73 -3.67 -4.90 -5.13
N HIS A 74 -4.10 -6.10 -5.50
CA HIS A 74 -5.44 -6.61 -5.22
C HIS A 74 -5.34 -7.78 -4.25
N LEU A 75 -5.92 -7.65 -3.07
CA LEU A 75 -5.83 -8.66 -2.01
C LEU A 75 -7.23 -9.06 -1.54
N SER A 76 -7.50 -10.36 -1.46
CA SER A 76 -8.68 -10.89 -0.77
C SER A 76 -8.36 -11.01 0.73
N HIS A 77 -8.97 -10.19 1.59
CA HIS A 77 -8.73 -10.23 3.04
C HIS A 77 -10.00 -9.89 3.82
N ASP A 78 -10.29 -10.65 4.88
CA ASP A 78 -11.52 -10.53 5.70
C ASP A 78 -12.82 -10.49 4.87
N GLY A 79 -12.88 -11.28 3.79
CA GLY A 79 -14.04 -11.32 2.90
C GLY A 79 -14.20 -10.11 1.98
N ASN A 80 -13.23 -9.17 1.97
CA ASN A 80 -13.19 -8.01 1.10
C ASN A 80 -12.17 -8.20 -0.03
N GLU A 81 -12.49 -7.68 -1.22
CA GLU A 81 -11.53 -7.51 -2.32
C GLU A 81 -10.90 -6.12 -2.20
N LEU A 82 -9.65 -6.05 -1.74
CA LEU A 82 -8.97 -4.80 -1.43
C LEU A 82 -8.21 -4.26 -2.64
N TYR A 83 -8.28 -2.95 -2.85
CA TYR A 83 -7.44 -2.19 -3.76
C TYR A 83 -6.47 -1.33 -2.95
N ILE A 84 -5.20 -1.74 -2.93
CA ILE A 84 -4.17 -1.13 -2.09
C ILE A 84 -3.12 -0.45 -2.98
N LYS A 85 -2.79 0.82 -2.67
CA LYS A 85 -1.70 1.56 -3.33
C LYS A 85 -0.59 1.89 -2.36
N LEU A 86 0.62 1.41 -2.67
CA LEU A 86 1.81 1.60 -1.87
C LEU A 86 2.85 2.44 -2.62
N GLN A 87 3.55 3.31 -1.90
CA GLN A 87 4.62 4.15 -2.44
C GLN A 87 5.72 4.32 -1.39
N LEU A 88 6.99 4.18 -1.77
CA LEU A 88 8.09 4.60 -0.89
C LEU A 88 8.27 6.13 -0.90
N SER A 89 8.67 6.68 0.24
CA SER A 89 9.09 8.08 0.34
C SER A 89 10.29 8.38 -0.56
N VAL A 90 10.56 9.67 -0.82
CA VAL A 90 11.66 10.11 -1.70
C VAL A 90 13.03 9.56 -1.28
N ASN A 91 13.24 9.32 0.02
CA ASN A 91 14.47 8.76 0.57
C ASN A 91 14.40 7.24 0.82
N SER A 92 13.32 6.58 0.38
CA SER A 92 13.07 5.14 0.55
C SER A 92 13.10 4.64 1.99
N LYS A 93 12.83 5.52 2.96
CA LYS A 93 12.83 5.20 4.41
C LYS A 93 11.45 4.99 5.00
N LYS A 94 10.39 5.34 4.26
CA LYS A 94 9.01 5.24 4.74
C LYS A 94 8.12 4.63 3.67
N VAL A 95 7.16 3.83 4.11
CA VAL A 95 6.06 3.36 3.28
C VAL A 95 4.90 4.32 3.42
N VAL A 96 4.36 4.74 2.28
CA VAL A 96 3.17 5.58 2.21
C VAL A 96 2.02 4.76 1.64
N ILE A 97 0.98 4.58 2.44
CA ILE A 97 -0.26 3.91 2.03
C ILE A 97 -1.17 4.98 1.43
N ILE A 98 -1.24 4.99 0.10
CA ILE A 98 -1.88 6.03 -0.70
C ILE A 98 -3.39 5.78 -0.83
N GLN A 99 -3.80 4.52 -1.02
CA GLN A 99 -5.19 4.11 -1.06
C GLN A 99 -5.33 2.73 -0.41
N PHE A 100 -6.46 2.54 0.27
CA PHE A 100 -6.93 1.29 0.81
C PHE A 100 -8.46 1.38 0.74
N LYS A 101 -9.09 0.61 -0.14
CA LYS A 101 -10.53 0.67 -0.40
C LYS A 101 -11.01 -0.63 -1.06
N GLU A 102 -12.31 -0.82 -1.18
CA GLU A 102 -12.87 -1.92 -1.95
C GLU A 102 -12.54 -1.76 -3.44
N LYS A 103 -12.25 -2.89 -4.08
CA LYS A 103 -11.89 -2.99 -5.49
C LYS A 103 -13.08 -2.71 -6.40
#